data_AF-A0A060BRP2-F1
#
_entry.id   AF-A0A060BRP2-F1
#
_cell.length_a   1.000
_cell.length_b   1.000
_cell.length_c   1.000
_cell.angle_alpha   90.00
_cell.angle_beta   90.00
_cell.angle_gamma   90.00
#
_symmetry.space_group_name_H-M   'P 1'
#
loop_
_entity.id
_entity.type
_entity.pdbx_description
1 polymer ?
#
loop_
_entity_poly.entity_id
_entity_poly.type
_entity_poly.pdbx_seq_one_letter_code
_entity_poly.pdbx_strand_id
1 'polypeptide(L)'
;KGYLTGDLGKIDDFKYAYAACSIRINHNPLFQNPLQSIDYVECHDNNTLYDKLKASLGGESETSILERLKMINAIVVFGGGIPFIHAGQEIGATKNMNDNTFDAGDDLNGLDYGLAVKRWD
;
A
#
# COMPACT_ATOMS: atom_id res chain seq x y z
N LYS A 1 5.20 -10.40 -6.16
CA LYS A 1 5.03 -10.48 -4.68
C LYS A 1 6.21 -9.78 -4.02
N GLY A 2 5.99 -8.97 -2.99
CA GLY A 2 7.01 -8.46 -2.06
C GLY A 2 6.87 -9.08 -0.66
N TYR A 3 7.66 -8.60 0.31
CA TYR A 3 7.71 -9.14 1.67
C TYR A 3 6.33 -9.28 2.33
N LEU A 4 5.52 -8.22 2.30
CA LEU A 4 4.18 -8.19 2.91
C LEU A 4 3.14 -9.06 2.19
N THR A 5 3.50 -9.60 1.02
CA THR A 5 2.68 -10.54 0.23
C THR A 5 3.30 -11.94 0.16
N GLY A 6 4.22 -12.27 1.08
CA GLY A 6 4.71 -13.63 1.31
C GLY A 6 6.11 -13.96 0.78
N ASP A 7 6.82 -13.00 0.17
CA ASP A 7 8.23 -13.22 -0.22
C ASP A 7 9.16 -12.93 0.96
N LEU A 8 9.39 -13.94 1.82
CA LEU A 8 10.22 -13.80 3.02
C LEU A 8 11.69 -13.49 2.72
N GLY A 9 12.17 -13.76 1.50
CA GLY A 9 13.53 -13.42 1.08
C GLY A 9 13.76 -11.91 0.98
N LYS A 10 12.69 -11.10 0.98
CA LYS A 10 12.73 -9.64 0.90
C LYS A 10 12.76 -8.94 2.25
N ILE A 11 12.99 -9.66 3.35
CA ILE A 11 12.92 -9.09 4.70
C ILE A 11 13.91 -7.94 4.93
N ASP A 12 15.13 -8.01 4.41
CA ASP A 12 16.10 -6.93 4.63
C ASP A 12 15.82 -5.71 3.74
N ASP A 13 15.37 -5.92 2.50
CA ASP A 13 14.84 -4.84 1.65
C ASP A 13 13.64 -4.15 2.33
N PHE A 14 12.76 -4.94 2.95
CA PHE A 14 11.62 -4.41 3.71
C PHE A 14 12.07 -3.60 4.93
N LYS A 15 12.97 -4.14 5.77
CA LYS A 15 13.50 -3.39 6.93
C LYS A 15 14.16 -2.09 6.49
N TYR A 16 14.89 -2.11 5.38
CA TYR A 16 15.58 -0.93 4.85
C TYR A 16 14.58 0.15 4.42
N ALA A 17 13.53 -0.23 3.69
CA ALA A 17 12.44 0.67 3.34
C ALA A 17 11.67 1.16 4.58
N TYR A 18 11.33 0.26 5.51
CA TYR A 18 10.61 0.59 6.75
C TYR A 18 11.39 1.56 7.65
N ALA A 19 12.72 1.54 7.60
CA ALA A 19 13.58 2.51 8.27
C ALA A 19 13.84 3.79 7.44
N ALA A 20 12.93 4.12 6.52
CA ALA A 20 12.97 5.31 5.68
C ALA A 20 14.23 5.41 4.80
N CYS A 21 14.85 4.29 4.44
CA CYS A 21 16.13 4.25 3.73
C CYS A 21 17.24 5.13 4.37
N SER A 22 17.14 5.41 5.67
CA SER A 22 17.95 6.41 6.38
C SER A 22 19.06 5.81 7.25
N ILE A 23 19.01 4.49 7.46
CA ILE A 23 20.01 3.73 8.20
C ILE A 23 20.54 2.56 7.36
N ARG A 24 21.77 2.13 7.63
CA ARG A 24 22.40 1.02 6.92
C ARG A 24 21.85 -0.31 7.41
N ILE A 25 21.29 -1.09 6.49
CA ILE A 25 20.84 -2.48 6.75
C ILE A 25 21.51 -3.41 5.73
N ASN A 26 20.92 -3.59 4.55
CA ASN A 26 21.51 -4.29 3.41
C ASN A 26 21.98 -3.35 2.29
N HIS A 27 21.56 -2.09 2.31
CA HIS A 27 22.00 -1.01 1.42
C HIS A 27 22.61 0.15 2.22
N ASN A 28 23.41 0.99 1.56
CA ASN A 28 23.86 2.26 2.14
C ASN A 28 22.68 3.24 2.23
N PRO A 29 22.59 4.09 3.27
CA PRO A 29 21.50 5.06 3.39
C PRO A 29 21.35 5.92 2.13
N LEU A 30 20.12 6.03 1.63
CA LEU A 30 19.76 6.92 0.53
C LEU A 30 19.51 8.35 1.07
N PHE A 31 18.94 8.44 2.26
CA PHE A 31 18.59 9.70 2.91
C PHE A 31 19.41 9.92 4.18
N GLN A 32 19.67 11.18 4.50
CA GLN A 32 20.37 11.56 5.73
C GLN A 32 19.41 11.66 6.92
N ASN A 33 18.14 11.93 6.65
CA ASN A 33 17.09 12.07 7.65
C ASN A 33 15.81 11.36 7.16
N PRO A 34 15.10 10.61 8.03
CA PRO A 34 13.83 9.97 7.67
C PRO A 34 12.77 10.91 7.09
N LEU A 35 12.79 12.20 7.47
CA LEU A 35 11.89 13.24 6.93
C LEU A 35 12.09 13.53 5.43
N GLN A 36 13.11 12.94 4.81
CA GLN A 36 13.33 13.01 3.36
C GLN A 36 12.68 11.83 2.61
N SER A 37 12.12 10.85 3.32
CA SER A 37 11.38 9.72 2.74
C SER A 37 9.88 9.95 2.87
N ILE A 38 9.16 9.83 1.75
CA ILE A 38 7.71 9.70 1.74
C ILE A 38 7.38 8.22 1.53
N ASP A 39 6.83 7.59 2.55
CA ASP A 39 6.55 6.15 2.53
C ASP A 39 5.10 5.93 2.10
N TYR A 40 4.89 5.18 1.02
CA TYR A 40 3.56 4.89 0.48
C TYR A 40 3.52 3.53 -0.21
N VAL A 41 2.32 3.02 -0.40
CA VAL A 41 2.05 1.73 -1.08
C VAL A 41 1.02 1.84 -2.21
N GLU A 42 0.36 2.98 -2.30
CA GLU A 42 -0.64 3.34 -3.30
C GLU A 42 -0.67 4.87 -3.47
N CYS A 43 -0.93 5.33 -4.69
CA CYS A 43 -1.20 6.72 -5.02
C CYS A 43 -2.25 6.80 -6.16
N HIS A 44 -2.44 8.00 -6.72
CA HIS A 44 -3.38 8.19 -7.83
C HIS A 44 -2.95 7.47 -9.12
N ASP A 45 -1.64 7.33 -9.34
CA ASP A 45 -1.09 6.54 -10.43
C ASP A 45 -1.03 5.05 -10.06
N ASN A 46 -1.14 4.18 -11.06
CA ASN A 46 -1.12 2.73 -10.94
C ASN A 46 -2.36 2.15 -10.23
N ASN A 47 -2.33 0.82 -10.08
CA ASN A 47 -3.34 0.05 -9.36
C ASN A 47 -3.42 0.47 -7.88
N THR A 48 -4.63 0.42 -7.33
CA THR A 48 -4.84 0.49 -5.88
C THR A 48 -4.10 -0.65 -5.16
N LEU A 49 -3.86 -0.50 -3.86
CA LEU A 49 -3.32 -1.57 -3.02
C LEU A 49 -4.23 -2.78 -3.04
N TYR A 50 -5.56 -2.58 -3.00
CA TYR A 50 -6.53 -3.66 -3.08
C TYR A 50 -6.41 -4.45 -4.39
N ASP A 51 -6.34 -3.76 -5.53
CA ASP A 51 -6.15 -4.37 -6.85
C ASP A 51 -4.83 -5.15 -6.94
N LYS A 52 -3.75 -4.54 -6.45
CA LYS A 52 -2.42 -5.18 -6.43
C LYS A 52 -2.39 -6.43 -5.56
N LEU A 53 -3.08 -6.42 -4.42
CA LEU A 53 -3.22 -7.58 -3.53
C LEU A 53 -4.06 -8.67 -4.18
N LYS A 54 -5.21 -8.33 -4.79
CA LYS A 54 -6.04 -9.27 -5.55
C LYS A 54 -5.25 -9.95 -6.67
N ALA A 55 -4.45 -9.20 -7.42
CA ALA A 55 -3.59 -9.76 -8.47
C ALA A 55 -2.46 -10.64 -7.91
N SER A 56 -1.85 -10.24 -6.78
CA SER A 56 -0.71 -10.95 -6.20
C SER A 56 -1.11 -12.18 -5.38
N LEU A 57 -2.33 -12.20 -4.85
CA LEU A 57 -2.83 -13.18 -3.88
C LEU A 57 -4.15 -13.80 -4.32
N GLY A 58 -4.42 -13.92 -5.62
CA GLY A 58 -5.74 -14.25 -6.19
C GLY A 58 -6.43 -15.55 -5.74
N GLY A 59 -5.78 -16.38 -4.91
CA GLY A 59 -6.40 -17.54 -4.24
C GLY A 59 -6.85 -17.28 -2.80
N GLU A 60 -6.56 -16.12 -2.21
CA GLU A 60 -6.97 -15.77 -0.85
C GLU A 60 -8.40 -15.20 -0.80
N SER A 61 -9.07 -15.36 0.34
CA SER A 61 -10.39 -14.78 0.57
C SER A 61 -10.34 -13.26 0.62
N GLU A 62 -11.46 -12.60 0.33
CA GLU A 62 -11.56 -11.14 0.45
C GLU A 62 -11.21 -10.66 1.86
N THR A 63 -11.66 -11.38 2.89
CA THR A 63 -11.31 -11.09 4.29
C THR A 63 -9.79 -11.09 4.51
N SER A 64 -9.07 -12.11 4.05
CA SER A 64 -7.60 -12.19 4.18
C SER A 64 -6.91 -11.02 3.47
N ILE A 65 -7.42 -10.63 2.29
CA ILE A 65 -6.90 -9.49 1.53
C ILE A 65 -7.09 -8.18 2.31
N LEU A 66 -8.27 -7.96 2.90
CA LEU A 66 -8.57 -6.76 3.68
C LEU A 66 -7.77 -6.70 4.99
N GLU A 67 -7.57 -7.83 5.69
CA GLU A 67 -6.69 -7.91 6.86
C GLU A 67 -5.25 -7.56 6.50
N ARG A 68 -4.76 -8.07 5.36
CA ARG A 68 -3.41 -7.76 4.88
C ARG A 68 -3.28 -6.30 4.46
N LEU A 69 -4.29 -5.74 3.78
CA LEU A 69 -4.36 -4.32 3.44
C LEU A 69 -4.28 -3.46 4.71
N LYS A 70 -5.06 -3.78 5.76
CA LYS A 70 -5.03 -3.09 7.05
C LYS A 70 -3.64 -3.14 7.68
N MET A 71 -2.98 -4.30 7.64
CA MET A 71 -1.61 -4.45 8.15
C MET A 71 -0.59 -3.64 7.35
N ILE A 72 -0.69 -3.63 6.01
CA ILE A 72 0.19 -2.85 5.14
C ILE A 72 0.01 -1.35 5.41
N ASN A 73 -1.22 -0.87 5.57
CA ASN A 73 -1.50 0.52 5.94
C ASN A 73 -0.88 0.88 7.30
N ALA A 74 -1.01 0.00 8.30
CA ALA A 74 -0.37 0.19 9.60
C ALA A 74 1.16 0.29 9.48
N ILE A 75 1.77 -0.56 8.65
CA ILE A 75 3.22 -0.54 8.41
C ILE A 75 3.68 0.78 7.78
N VAL A 76 2.89 1.38 6.88
CA VAL A 76 3.22 2.72 6.34
C VAL A 76 3.13 3.77 7.44
N VAL A 77 2.05 3.77 8.23
CA VAL A 77 1.83 4.76 9.30
C VAL A 77 2.89 4.68 10.40
N PHE A 78 3.31 3.47 10.77
CA PHE A 78 4.33 3.23 11.79
C PHE A 78 5.75 3.11 11.20
N GLY A 79 5.93 3.41 9.92
CA GLY A 79 7.23 3.46 9.26
C GLY A 79 8.09 4.61 9.76
N GLY A 80 9.39 4.57 9.42
CA GLY A 80 10.32 5.62 9.80
C GLY A 80 10.14 6.93 9.00
N GLY A 81 9.58 6.87 7.78
CA GLY A 81 9.40 8.03 6.91
C GLY A 81 8.12 8.80 7.19
N ILE A 82 7.83 9.79 6.34
CA ILE A 82 6.56 10.52 6.37
C ILE A 82 5.50 9.66 5.68
N PRO A 83 4.44 9.23 6.38
CA PRO A 83 3.42 8.37 5.80
C PRO A 83 2.56 9.15 4.80
N PHE A 84 2.32 8.54 3.64
CA PHE A 84 1.35 9.01 2.65
C PHE A 84 0.30 7.92 2.42
N ILE A 85 -0.97 8.31 2.48
CA ILE A 85 -2.13 7.43 2.28
C ILE A 85 -3.01 8.03 1.18
N HIS A 86 -3.31 7.25 0.15
CA HIS A 86 -4.23 7.63 -0.91
C HIS A 86 -5.68 7.54 -0.45
N ALA A 87 -6.56 8.45 -0.89
CA ALA A 87 -7.97 8.43 -0.51
C ALA A 87 -8.66 7.15 -0.99
N GLY A 88 -9.35 6.45 -0.10
CA GLY A 88 -10.00 5.17 -0.39
C GLY A 88 -9.10 3.94 -0.12
N GLN A 89 -7.80 4.13 0.08
CA GLN A 89 -6.86 3.06 0.44
C GLN A 89 -7.24 2.43 1.80
N GLU A 90 -7.77 3.23 2.73
CA GLU A 90 -8.18 2.80 4.07
C GLU A 90 -9.37 1.85 4.06
N ILE A 91 -10.23 1.97 3.05
CA ILE A 91 -11.41 1.10 2.86
C ILE A 91 -11.20 0.04 1.79
N GLY A 92 -10.01 -0.05 1.18
CA GLY A 92 -9.71 -0.96 0.08
C GLY A 92 -10.50 -0.67 -1.19
N ALA A 93 -10.59 0.61 -1.58
CA ALA A 93 -11.15 1.03 -2.85
C ALA A 93 -10.42 0.36 -4.04
N THR A 94 -11.11 0.23 -5.16
CA THR A 94 -10.63 -0.44 -6.37
C THR A 94 -10.82 0.47 -7.58
N LYS A 95 -9.87 0.40 -8.52
CA LYS A 95 -9.98 0.99 -9.86
C LYS A 95 -10.31 -0.08 -10.92
N ASN A 96 -10.86 -1.22 -10.47
CA ASN A 96 -11.13 -2.40 -11.29
C ASN A 96 -9.91 -2.84 -12.12
N MET A 97 -8.73 -2.89 -11.50
CA MET A 97 -7.46 -3.27 -12.14
C MET A 97 -6.97 -2.30 -13.25
N ASN A 98 -7.56 -1.11 -13.36
CA ASN A 98 -7.05 -0.05 -14.24
C ASN A 98 -5.92 0.71 -13.54
N ASP A 99 -4.72 0.61 -14.09
CA ASP A 99 -3.51 1.25 -13.57
C ASP A 99 -3.37 2.71 -13.99
N ASN A 100 -4.18 3.21 -14.92
CA ASN A 100 -4.20 4.62 -15.29
C ASN A 100 -5.63 5.12 -15.50
N THR A 101 -6.15 5.80 -14.48
CA THR A 101 -7.53 6.27 -14.40
C THR A 101 -7.69 7.78 -14.56
N PHE A 102 -6.66 8.47 -15.09
CA PHE A 102 -6.62 9.94 -15.17
C PHE A 102 -7.85 10.57 -15.87
N ASP A 103 -8.45 9.86 -16.83
CA ASP A 103 -9.63 10.29 -17.61
C ASP A 103 -10.82 9.32 -17.55
N ALA A 104 -10.81 8.36 -16.60
CA ALA A 104 -11.77 7.27 -16.56
C ALA A 104 -13.10 7.58 -15.84
N GLY A 105 -13.30 8.84 -15.43
CA GLY A 105 -14.54 9.31 -14.78
C GLY A 105 -14.79 8.73 -13.39
N ASP A 106 -15.98 9.01 -12.83
CA ASP A 106 -16.33 8.68 -11.45
C ASP A 106 -16.61 7.18 -11.24
N ASP A 107 -16.95 6.44 -12.30
CA ASP A 107 -17.19 5.00 -12.20
C ASP A 107 -15.96 4.22 -11.70
N LEU A 108 -14.75 4.73 -11.96
CA LEU A 108 -13.49 4.17 -11.46
C LEU A 108 -12.80 5.01 -10.39
N ASN A 109 -13.04 6.34 -10.35
CA ASN A 109 -12.34 7.25 -9.44
C ASN A 109 -13.17 7.72 -8.24
N GLY A 110 -14.48 7.45 -8.23
CA GLY A 110 -15.39 7.89 -7.19
C GLY A 110 -15.12 7.23 -5.84
N LEU A 111 -15.22 8.01 -4.75
CA LEU A 111 -15.16 7.50 -3.39
C LEU A 111 -16.52 6.94 -2.96
N ASP A 112 -16.62 5.62 -2.83
CA ASP A 112 -17.82 4.94 -2.36
C ASP A 112 -17.92 4.95 -0.82
N TYR A 113 -18.69 5.89 -0.28
CA TYR A 113 -18.98 5.96 1.15
C TYR A 113 -19.83 4.79 1.66
N GLY A 114 -20.61 4.12 0.80
CA GLY A 114 -21.33 2.90 1.16
C GLY A 114 -20.37 1.74 1.41
N LEU A 115 -19.30 1.64 0.62
CA LEU A 115 -18.19 0.72 0.87
C LEU A 115 -17.48 1.03 2.18
N ALA A 116 -17.26 2.32 2.49
CA ALA A 116 -16.66 2.74 3.75
C ALA A 116 -17.48 2.26 4.96
N VAL A 117 -18.81 2.42 4.91
CA VAL A 117 -19.71 1.90 5.96
C VAL A 117 -19.64 0.38 6.04
N LYS A 118 -19.60 -0.33 4.91
CA LYS A 118 -19.53 -1.80 4.87
C LYS A 118 -18.24 -2.35 5.50
N ARG A 119 -17.14 -1.61 5.44
CA ARG A 119 -15.79 -2.06 5.86
C ARG A 119 -15.26 -1.29 7.09
N TRP A 120 -16.16 -0.74 7.90
CA TRP A 120 -15.82 0.06 9.06
C TRP A 120 -15.23 -0.75 10.23
N ASP A 121 -15.75 -1.97 10.43
CA ASP A 121 -15.34 -2.91 11.48
C ASP A 121 -14.23 -3.87 11.00
#